data_AF-A0A918TUB3-F1
#
_entry.id   AF-A0A918TUB3-F1
#
_cell.length_a   1.000
_cell.length_b   1.000
_cell.length_c   1.000
_cell.angle_alpha   90.00
_cell.angle_beta   90.00
_cell.angle_gamma   90.00
#
_symmetry.space_group_name_H-M   'P 1'
#
loop_
_entity.id
_entity.type
_entity.pdbx_description
1 polymer ?
#
loop_
_entity_poly.entity_id
_entity_poly.type
_entity_poly.pdbx_seq_one_letter_code
_entity_poly.pdbx_strand_id
1 'polypeptide(L)'
;MAAAGLLALTALLQPVAARAAEPVPPAGIGHGAEGGHHAGSGLAAAGRGPAAGPAAAAAVRGLDVSGHQGNVDWSAVAAAGASFAYVKATEGLTYKSEFFAQQYNGSAAAGLVRGAYHFARPDTSGGAAQADAFLAAGGGWNADGRTLPGALDVERLSQDAPVCYGLEPGAMVAWISAFTERYRQRTGRYPVLYTNTGWWSRCTGDSQAFADTSPLWIANYNGTAHPLPKGWTAHTFWQTSDRGPFPGDQDVFNGSEQDLRTFANGDYTPPPASDWPLLAQGARGPQVTAAQYLLGGRGAALEADGAFGPATREAVAVFQRSAGLTPDGVIGPKTWQALVVTVRSGSDGPAVRAAQHLLNSHGATLQVDGVFGTGTRDAAVAFQKSRDLGTDGIVGPATWKALLS
;
A
#
# COMPACT_ATOMS: atom_id res chain seq x y z
N MET A 1 -57.33 -50.67 43.53
CA MET A 1 -57.33 -49.49 42.63
C MET A 1 -55.92 -48.92 42.67
N ALA A 2 -54.99 -49.52 41.92
CA ALA A 2 -54.67 -49.26 40.51
C ALA A 2 -53.62 -48.15 40.39
N ALA A 3 -52.36 -48.58 40.29
CA ALA A 3 -51.15 -47.78 40.22
C ALA A 3 -50.89 -47.26 38.79
N ALA A 4 -50.30 -46.07 38.72
CA ALA A 4 -49.99 -45.32 37.51
C ALA A 4 -48.92 -46.03 36.66
N GLY A 5 -49.23 -46.23 35.37
CA GLY A 5 -48.29 -46.64 34.33
C GLY A 5 -47.75 -45.43 33.58
N LEU A 6 -46.43 -45.27 33.62
CA LEU A 6 -45.65 -44.26 32.90
C LEU A 6 -45.46 -44.72 31.44
N LEU A 7 -46.02 -44.01 30.46
CA LEU A 7 -45.70 -44.22 29.05
C LEU A 7 -44.57 -43.28 28.62
N ALA A 8 -43.42 -43.87 28.28
CA ALA A 8 -42.31 -43.18 27.63
C ALA A 8 -42.60 -43.02 26.13
N LEU A 9 -42.53 -41.78 25.63
CA LEU A 9 -42.59 -41.47 24.20
C LEU A 9 -41.15 -41.26 23.70
N THR A 10 -40.60 -42.25 22.99
CA THR A 10 -39.32 -42.14 22.28
C THR A 10 -39.52 -41.36 20.97
N ALA A 11 -39.02 -40.13 20.92
CA ALA A 11 -38.95 -39.36 19.67
C ALA A 11 -37.68 -39.76 18.89
N LEU A 12 -37.86 -40.25 17.67
CA LEU A 12 -36.80 -40.52 16.70
C LEU A 12 -36.22 -39.20 16.18
N LEU A 13 -34.95 -38.92 16.48
CA LEU A 13 -34.16 -37.87 15.83
C LEU A 13 -33.68 -38.37 14.46
N GLN A 14 -34.18 -37.78 13.37
CA GLN A 14 -33.56 -37.92 12.05
C GLN A 14 -32.41 -36.90 11.90
N PRO A 15 -31.29 -37.26 11.25
CA PRO A 15 -30.23 -36.31 10.97
C PRO A 15 -30.69 -35.37 9.84
N VAL A 16 -30.75 -34.07 10.13
CA VAL A 16 -30.90 -33.03 9.11
C VAL A 16 -29.56 -32.89 8.40
N ALA A 17 -29.52 -33.26 7.12
CA ALA A 17 -28.37 -33.02 6.27
C ALA A 17 -28.07 -31.51 6.22
N ALA A 18 -26.87 -31.11 6.62
CA ALA A 18 -26.38 -29.76 6.48
C ALA A 18 -26.31 -29.42 4.98
N ARG A 19 -27.20 -28.53 4.54
CA ARG A 19 -27.16 -27.96 3.19
C ARG A 19 -25.96 -27.01 3.14
N ALA A 20 -24.99 -27.32 2.27
CA ALA A 20 -23.87 -26.42 2.01
C ALA A 20 -24.41 -25.04 1.62
N ALA A 21 -23.89 -23.99 2.28
CA ALA A 21 -24.22 -22.62 1.95
C ALA A 21 -23.78 -22.33 0.51
N GLU A 22 -24.71 -21.85 -0.30
CA GLU A 22 -24.40 -21.38 -1.65
C GLU A 22 -23.46 -20.15 -1.58
N PRO A 23 -22.55 -19.98 -2.56
CA PRO A 23 -21.70 -18.80 -2.61
C PRO A 23 -22.56 -17.55 -2.76
N VAL A 24 -22.33 -16.57 -1.89
CA VAL A 24 -22.94 -15.23 -1.96
C VAL A 24 -22.55 -14.60 -3.31
N PRO A 25 -23.51 -14.21 -4.16
CA PRO A 25 -23.19 -13.53 -5.41
C PRO A 25 -22.56 -12.15 -5.11
N PRO A 26 -21.63 -11.66 -5.94
CA PRO A 26 -21.04 -10.33 -5.75
C PRO A 26 -22.17 -9.29 -5.77
N ALA A 27 -22.30 -8.55 -4.67
CA ALA A 27 -23.30 -7.51 -4.53
C ALA A 27 -23.00 -6.38 -5.52
N GLY A 28 -23.60 -6.43 -6.70
CA GLY A 28 -23.78 -5.27 -7.56
C GLY A 28 -24.96 -4.48 -7.02
N ILE A 29 -24.70 -3.44 -6.23
CA ILE A 29 -25.73 -2.52 -5.75
C ILE A 29 -25.57 -1.19 -6.47
N GLY A 30 -26.66 -0.76 -7.13
CA GLY A 30 -26.70 0.44 -7.96
C GLY A 30 -26.52 1.73 -7.15
N HIS A 31 -25.85 2.69 -7.77
CA HIS A 31 -25.53 4.01 -7.22
C HIS A 31 -26.81 4.83 -6.95
N GLY A 32 -27.23 4.87 -5.69
CA GLY A 32 -28.18 5.86 -5.14
C GLY A 32 -27.43 7.07 -4.58
N ALA A 33 -28.02 8.26 -4.70
CA ALA A 33 -27.41 9.57 -4.49
C ALA A 33 -27.02 9.96 -3.03
N GLU A 34 -26.82 9.01 -2.12
CA GLU A 34 -26.66 9.31 -0.68
C GLU A 34 -25.19 9.42 -0.19
N GLY A 35 -24.20 8.97 -0.98
CA GLY A 35 -22.80 8.85 -0.54
C GLY A 35 -21.86 10.06 -0.77
N GLY A 36 -22.28 11.11 -1.50
CA GLY A 36 -21.39 12.17 -1.98
C GLY A 36 -20.25 11.66 -2.89
N HIS A 37 -19.15 12.40 -3.05
CA HIS A 37 -17.96 11.91 -3.77
C HIS A 37 -17.11 10.97 -2.90
N HIS A 38 -16.15 10.22 -3.44
CA HIS A 38 -15.28 9.33 -2.65
C HIS A 38 -13.91 9.23 -3.30
N ALA A 39 -12.92 8.76 -2.55
CA ALA A 39 -11.58 8.53 -3.06
C ALA A 39 -11.64 7.57 -4.24
N GLY A 40 -11.23 8.04 -5.42
CA GLY A 40 -11.20 7.28 -6.66
C GLY A 40 -12.41 7.56 -7.56
N SER A 41 -13.37 8.36 -7.11
CA SER A 41 -14.58 8.68 -7.89
C SER A 41 -14.26 9.46 -9.18
N GLY A 42 -13.20 10.27 -9.19
CA GLY A 42 -12.71 10.96 -10.38
C GLY A 42 -12.04 10.02 -11.39
N LEU A 43 -11.38 8.95 -10.92
CA LEU A 43 -10.84 7.89 -11.77
C LEU A 43 -11.95 6.99 -12.32
N ALA A 44 -12.89 6.55 -11.48
CA ALA A 44 -14.03 5.73 -11.89
C ALA A 44 -14.86 6.42 -12.98
N ALA A 45 -15.00 7.74 -12.90
CA ALA A 45 -15.70 8.53 -13.90
C ALA A 45 -14.93 8.62 -15.23
N ALA A 46 -13.61 8.40 -15.25
CA ALA A 46 -12.76 8.41 -16.45
C ALA A 46 -12.65 7.03 -17.15
N GLY A 47 -13.23 5.98 -16.56
CA GLY A 47 -13.22 4.62 -17.08
C GLY A 47 -12.85 3.61 -15.98
N ARG A 48 -13.57 2.49 -15.92
CA ARG A 48 -13.39 1.44 -14.91
C ARG A 48 -12.06 0.72 -15.06
N GLY A 49 -11.28 0.65 -13.98
CA GLY A 49 -10.06 -0.16 -13.92
C GLY A 49 -10.37 -1.67 -13.88
N PRO A 50 -9.36 -2.53 -14.12
CA PRO A 50 -9.49 -3.96 -13.88
C PRO A 50 -9.76 -4.24 -12.38
N ALA A 51 -10.52 -5.29 -12.09
CA ALA A 51 -10.66 -5.76 -10.71
C ALA A 51 -9.29 -6.13 -10.16
N ALA A 52 -9.04 -5.82 -8.87
CA ALA A 52 -7.82 -6.25 -8.23
C ALA A 52 -7.66 -7.77 -8.38
N GLY A 53 -6.55 -8.19 -9.01
CA GLY A 53 -6.10 -9.58 -8.91
C GLY A 53 -5.72 -9.91 -7.46
N PRO A 54 -5.50 -11.19 -7.10
CA PRO A 54 -4.98 -11.52 -5.78
C PRO A 54 -3.66 -10.79 -5.56
N ALA A 55 -3.67 -9.79 -4.69
CA ALA A 55 -2.45 -9.13 -4.25
C ALA A 55 -1.52 -10.15 -3.59
N ALA A 56 -0.20 -9.94 -3.71
CA ALA A 56 0.79 -10.77 -3.06
C ALA A 56 0.44 -10.92 -1.56
N ALA A 57 0.48 -12.15 -1.03
CA ALA A 57 -0.04 -12.52 0.29
C ALA A 57 0.67 -11.87 1.49
N ALA A 58 1.59 -10.93 1.24
CA ALA A 58 2.40 -10.24 2.22
C ALA A 58 2.37 -8.71 2.08
N ALA A 59 1.52 -8.17 1.20
CA ALA A 59 1.16 -6.76 1.25
C ALA A 59 0.28 -6.50 2.48
N VAL A 60 0.54 -5.42 3.22
CA VAL A 60 -0.40 -4.92 4.23
C VAL A 60 -1.58 -4.33 3.47
N ARG A 61 -2.66 -5.10 3.36
CA ARG A 61 -3.83 -4.71 2.57
C ARG A 61 -4.83 -3.96 3.43
N GLY A 62 -5.49 -3.01 2.82
CA GLY A 62 -6.58 -2.29 3.42
C GLY A 62 -7.63 -1.97 2.38
N LEU A 63 -8.53 -1.09 2.78
CA LEU A 63 -9.62 -0.60 1.98
C LEU A 63 -9.90 0.84 2.36
N ASP A 64 -10.65 1.51 1.51
CA ASP A 64 -11.35 2.71 1.91
C ASP A 64 -12.84 2.65 1.54
N VAL A 65 -13.65 3.24 2.40
CA VAL A 65 -15.11 3.19 2.31
C VAL A 65 -15.72 4.55 2.56
N SER A 66 -16.94 4.71 2.05
CA SER A 66 -17.75 5.92 2.16
C SER A 66 -19.22 5.54 2.36
N GLY A 67 -20.13 6.52 2.29
CA GLY A 67 -21.56 6.25 2.33
C GLY A 67 -22.05 5.33 1.20
N HIS A 68 -21.29 5.18 0.11
CA HIS A 68 -21.65 4.27 -0.99
C HIS A 68 -21.68 2.79 -0.59
N GLN A 69 -20.92 2.41 0.44
CA GLN A 69 -20.90 1.03 0.94
C GLN A 69 -21.96 0.77 2.02
N GLY A 70 -22.60 1.81 2.56
CA GLY A 70 -23.50 1.70 3.69
C GLY A 70 -22.82 1.09 4.93
N ASN A 71 -23.56 0.27 5.70
CA ASN A 71 -22.97 -0.47 6.82
C ASN A 71 -22.07 -1.61 6.33
N VAL A 72 -20.88 -1.72 6.92
CA VAL A 72 -19.88 -2.74 6.55
C VAL A 72 -19.83 -3.87 7.58
N ASP A 73 -19.75 -5.13 7.11
CA ASP A 73 -19.42 -6.28 7.95
C ASP A 73 -17.90 -6.34 8.21
N TRP A 74 -17.48 -5.65 9.26
CA TRP A 74 -16.07 -5.56 9.62
C TRP A 74 -15.47 -6.89 10.08
N SER A 75 -16.29 -7.83 10.56
CA SER A 75 -15.80 -9.15 10.95
C SER A 75 -15.39 -9.97 9.72
N ALA A 76 -16.18 -9.90 8.64
CA ALA A 76 -15.84 -10.49 7.36
C ALA A 76 -14.61 -9.81 6.74
N VAL A 77 -14.52 -8.47 6.82
CA VAL A 77 -13.36 -7.71 6.33
C VAL A 77 -12.06 -8.13 7.05
N ALA A 78 -12.08 -8.23 8.37
CA ALA A 78 -10.93 -8.69 9.14
C ALA A 78 -10.58 -10.16 8.84
N ALA A 79 -11.59 -11.04 8.73
CA ALA A 79 -11.38 -12.45 8.37
C ALA A 79 -10.78 -12.62 6.96
N ALA A 80 -11.10 -11.71 6.03
CA ALA A 80 -10.51 -11.65 4.70
C ALA A 80 -9.07 -11.06 4.69
N GLY A 81 -8.58 -10.63 5.85
CA GLY A 81 -7.19 -10.21 6.07
C GLY A 81 -6.91 -8.74 5.72
N ALA A 82 -7.87 -7.84 5.95
CA ALA A 82 -7.63 -6.40 5.93
C ALA A 82 -6.97 -5.94 7.23
N SER A 83 -5.96 -5.08 7.10
CA SER A 83 -5.13 -4.58 8.21
C SER A 83 -5.43 -3.13 8.56
N PHE A 84 -5.89 -2.35 7.58
CA PHE A 84 -6.31 -0.97 7.79
C PHE A 84 -7.54 -0.57 6.99
N ALA A 85 -8.19 0.51 7.41
CA ALA A 85 -9.26 1.16 6.65
C ALA A 85 -9.16 2.69 6.69
N TYR A 86 -9.41 3.37 5.57
CA TYR A 86 -9.78 4.79 5.55
C TYR A 86 -11.30 4.94 5.39
N VAL A 87 -11.90 5.87 6.12
CA VAL A 87 -13.36 6.06 6.14
C VAL A 87 -13.72 7.50 5.81
N LYS A 88 -14.58 7.74 4.82
CA LYS A 88 -15.04 9.08 4.49
C LYS A 88 -15.77 9.70 5.67
N ALA A 89 -15.26 10.80 6.20
CA ALA A 89 -15.93 11.57 7.25
C ALA A 89 -16.75 12.72 6.65
N THR A 90 -16.14 13.48 5.74
CA THR A 90 -16.69 14.78 5.32
C THR A 90 -16.37 15.08 3.85
N GLU A 91 -17.12 16.02 3.29
CA GLU A 91 -16.84 16.62 1.99
C GLU A 91 -17.23 18.11 2.03
N GLY A 92 -16.31 18.98 1.62
CA GLY A 92 -16.51 20.42 1.75
C GLY A 92 -16.89 20.83 3.17
N LEU A 93 -17.76 21.83 3.33
CA LEU A 93 -18.24 22.25 4.66
C LEU A 93 -19.59 21.64 5.05
N THR A 94 -20.32 21.06 4.10
CA THR A 94 -21.74 20.75 4.27
C THR A 94 -22.04 19.27 4.37
N TYR A 95 -21.24 18.40 3.77
CA TYR A 95 -21.49 16.96 3.81
C TYR A 95 -20.73 16.31 4.97
N LYS A 96 -21.47 15.49 5.73
CA LYS A 96 -20.94 14.58 6.74
C LYS A 96 -21.52 13.20 6.46
N SER A 97 -20.68 12.17 6.44
CA SER A 97 -21.14 10.80 6.19
C SER A 97 -21.94 10.28 7.39
N GLU A 98 -23.18 9.87 7.17
CA GLU A 98 -24.03 9.24 8.20
C GLU A 98 -23.50 7.85 8.62
N PHE A 99 -22.76 7.20 7.73
CA PHE A 99 -22.17 5.88 7.97
C PHE A 99 -20.82 5.95 8.68
N PHE A 100 -20.21 7.14 8.82
CA PHE A 100 -18.88 7.31 9.39
C PHE A 100 -18.73 6.64 10.75
N ALA A 101 -19.70 6.83 11.65
CA ALA A 101 -19.63 6.26 12.99
C ALA A 101 -19.62 4.72 12.98
N GLN A 102 -20.42 4.08 12.13
CA GLN A 102 -20.45 2.61 12.00
C GLN A 102 -19.14 2.11 11.38
N GLN A 103 -18.68 2.78 10.33
CA GLN A 103 -17.51 2.35 9.57
C GLN A 103 -16.21 2.56 10.37
N TYR A 104 -16.04 3.73 11.00
CA TYR A 104 -14.84 4.07 11.76
C TYR A 104 -14.73 3.27 13.07
N ASN A 105 -15.82 3.13 13.83
CA ASN A 105 -15.79 2.36 15.08
C ASN A 105 -15.82 0.85 14.82
N GLY A 106 -16.54 0.41 13.78
CA GLY A 106 -16.63 -1.00 13.40
C GLY A 106 -15.28 -1.56 12.95
N SER A 107 -14.54 -0.82 12.10
CA SER A 107 -13.18 -1.21 11.71
C SER A 107 -12.24 -1.30 12.91
N ALA A 108 -12.31 -0.32 13.82
CA ALA A 108 -11.55 -0.34 15.06
C ALA A 108 -11.88 -1.56 15.95
N ALA A 109 -13.16 -1.89 16.11
CA ALA A 109 -13.63 -3.03 16.89
C ALA A 109 -13.20 -4.37 16.29
N ALA A 110 -13.10 -4.46 14.97
CA ALA A 110 -12.57 -5.62 14.25
C ALA A 110 -11.02 -5.72 14.28
N GLY A 111 -10.34 -4.74 14.90
CA GLY A 111 -8.90 -4.77 15.12
C GLY A 111 -8.05 -4.10 14.03
N LEU A 112 -8.68 -3.45 13.04
CA LEU A 112 -7.99 -2.72 11.98
C LEU A 112 -7.39 -1.42 12.51
N VAL A 113 -6.27 -1.02 11.94
CA VAL A 113 -5.76 0.36 12.00
C VAL A 113 -6.68 1.22 11.14
N ARG A 114 -7.08 2.41 11.57
CA ARG A 114 -8.13 3.18 10.88
C ARG A 114 -7.87 4.66 10.85
N GLY A 115 -8.21 5.28 9.72
CA GLY A 115 -8.15 6.71 9.48
C GLY A 115 -9.46 7.23 8.92
N ALA A 116 -9.62 8.55 8.98
CA ALA A 116 -10.73 9.24 8.34
C ALA A 116 -10.20 10.00 7.12
N TYR A 117 -11.03 10.23 6.10
CA TYR A 117 -10.68 11.12 5.00
C TYR A 117 -11.74 12.20 4.74
N HIS A 118 -11.28 13.27 4.10
CA HIS A 118 -12.06 14.42 3.70
C HIS A 118 -11.96 14.62 2.18
N PHE A 119 -13.11 14.62 1.49
CA PHE A 119 -13.14 14.97 0.06
C PHE A 119 -13.11 16.49 -0.11
N ALA A 120 -12.06 17.01 -0.73
CA ALA A 120 -11.82 18.43 -0.87
C ALA A 120 -12.85 19.10 -1.78
N ARG A 121 -13.28 20.31 -1.40
CA ARG A 121 -14.08 21.20 -2.27
C ARG A 121 -13.45 22.59 -2.38
N PRO A 122 -12.31 22.74 -3.07
CA PRO A 122 -11.59 24.00 -3.17
C PRO A 122 -12.39 25.14 -3.84
N ASP A 123 -13.41 24.78 -4.63
CA ASP A 123 -14.37 25.67 -5.26
C ASP A 123 -15.33 26.35 -4.27
N THR A 124 -15.54 25.79 -3.08
CA THR A 124 -16.63 26.23 -2.18
C THR A 124 -16.17 27.02 -0.96
N SER A 125 -14.93 26.80 -0.48
CA SER A 125 -14.42 27.38 0.76
C SER A 125 -12.92 27.14 0.91
N GLY A 126 -12.25 27.86 1.82
CA GLY A 126 -10.81 27.75 2.03
C GLY A 126 -10.36 26.48 2.77
N GLY A 127 -9.15 26.01 2.47
CA GLY A 127 -8.59 24.75 2.99
C GLY A 127 -8.54 24.67 4.52
N ALA A 128 -8.16 25.76 5.20
CA ALA A 128 -8.15 25.77 6.66
C ALA A 128 -9.55 25.57 7.28
N ALA A 129 -10.60 26.12 6.68
CA ALA A 129 -11.97 25.94 7.15
C ALA A 129 -12.44 24.49 6.96
N GLN A 130 -12.10 23.86 5.84
CA GLN A 130 -12.40 22.45 5.60
C GLN A 130 -11.59 21.53 6.53
N ALA A 131 -10.34 21.85 6.85
CA ALA A 131 -9.56 21.11 7.85
C ALA A 131 -10.23 21.17 9.23
N ASP A 132 -10.70 22.34 9.67
CA ASP A 132 -11.41 22.47 10.95
C ASP A 132 -12.74 21.71 10.96
N ALA A 133 -13.50 21.74 9.85
CA ALA A 133 -14.73 20.97 9.70
C ALA A 133 -14.48 19.46 9.72
N PHE A 134 -13.44 19.00 9.04
CA PHE A 134 -13.01 17.60 9.03
C PHE A 134 -12.62 17.12 10.44
N LEU A 135 -11.78 17.89 11.14
CA LEU A 135 -11.36 17.59 12.51
C LEU A 135 -12.54 17.51 13.48
N ALA A 136 -13.52 18.40 13.34
CA ALA A 136 -14.74 18.39 14.15
C ALA A 136 -15.67 17.19 13.87
N ALA A 137 -15.44 16.46 12.78
CA ALA A 137 -16.30 15.37 12.30
C ALA A 137 -15.60 14.00 12.28
N GLY A 138 -14.52 13.83 13.04
CA GLY A 138 -13.82 12.54 13.17
C GLY A 138 -12.48 12.46 12.44
N GLY A 139 -12.03 13.56 11.82
CA GLY A 139 -10.70 13.67 11.21
C GLY A 139 -9.53 13.74 12.19
N GLY A 140 -9.77 13.67 13.50
CA GLY A 140 -8.74 13.76 14.53
C GLY A 140 -7.74 12.61 14.49
N TRP A 141 -6.62 12.81 15.18
CA TRP A 141 -5.56 11.81 15.32
C TRP A 141 -5.06 11.75 16.76
N ASN A 142 -4.66 10.56 17.19
CA ASN A 142 -4.00 10.29 18.47
C ASN A 142 -2.93 9.20 18.30
N ALA A 143 -1.82 9.32 19.04
CA ALA A 143 -0.71 8.37 19.05
C ALA A 143 -1.06 7.08 19.83
N ASP A 144 -1.92 6.23 19.27
CA ASP A 144 -2.33 4.95 19.88
C ASP A 144 -1.90 3.72 19.05
N GLY A 145 -1.13 3.92 17.98
CA GLY A 145 -0.73 2.87 17.04
C GLY A 145 -1.88 2.23 16.27
N ARG A 146 -3.07 2.83 16.30
CA ARG A 146 -4.31 2.35 15.66
C ARG A 146 -5.04 3.46 14.89
N THR A 147 -4.75 4.73 15.14
CA THR A 147 -5.29 5.88 14.42
C THR A 147 -4.32 6.40 13.38
N LEU A 148 -4.69 6.27 12.10
CA LEU A 148 -3.96 6.91 11.02
C LEU A 148 -4.20 8.43 11.07
N PRO A 149 -3.20 9.26 10.69
CA PRO A 149 -3.47 10.67 10.42
C PRO A 149 -4.58 10.77 9.36
N GLY A 150 -5.43 11.78 9.48
CA GLY A 150 -6.51 12.01 8.52
C GLY A 150 -5.95 12.20 7.10
N ALA A 151 -6.72 11.80 6.09
CA ALA A 151 -6.37 12.01 4.70
C ALA A 151 -7.17 13.18 4.10
N LEU A 152 -6.51 13.97 3.27
CA LEU A 152 -7.13 14.92 2.35
C LEU A 152 -7.20 14.27 0.98
N ASP A 153 -8.41 13.98 0.54
CA ASP A 153 -8.71 13.51 -0.80
C ASP A 153 -8.86 14.72 -1.73
N VAL A 154 -7.88 14.90 -2.61
CA VAL A 154 -7.82 15.99 -3.57
C VAL A 154 -7.70 15.43 -4.99
N GLU A 155 -8.85 15.33 -5.64
CA GLU A 155 -8.95 14.78 -6.99
C GLU A 155 -10.02 15.51 -7.81
N ARG A 156 -10.37 14.98 -8.99
CA ARG A 156 -11.43 15.56 -9.82
C ARG A 156 -12.80 15.36 -9.18
N LEU A 157 -13.61 16.43 -9.11
CA LEU A 157 -14.99 16.37 -8.61
C LEU A 157 -15.90 15.43 -9.42
N SER A 158 -16.04 15.69 -10.72
CA SER A 158 -16.88 14.89 -11.63
C SER A 158 -16.49 15.13 -13.09
N GLN A 159 -17.04 14.36 -14.02
CA GLN A 159 -16.78 14.55 -15.46
C GLN A 159 -17.26 15.90 -16.00
N ASP A 160 -18.30 16.47 -15.42
CA ASP A 160 -18.87 17.73 -15.92
C ASP A 160 -18.34 18.96 -15.20
N ALA A 161 -17.63 18.78 -14.07
CA ALA A 161 -17.00 19.87 -13.34
C ALA A 161 -15.65 20.28 -13.94
N PRO A 162 -15.23 21.56 -13.75
CA PRO A 162 -13.87 21.97 -14.06
C PRO A 162 -12.85 21.06 -13.38
N VAL A 163 -11.92 20.50 -14.16
CA VAL A 163 -10.96 19.47 -13.68
C VAL A 163 -10.21 19.91 -12.42
N CYS A 164 -9.85 21.19 -12.33
CA CYS A 164 -9.12 21.78 -11.20
C CYS A 164 -9.99 22.73 -10.36
N TYR A 165 -11.31 22.51 -10.29
CA TYR A 165 -12.24 23.32 -9.49
C TYR A 165 -12.31 24.81 -9.90
N GLY A 166 -11.85 25.14 -11.12
CA GLY A 166 -11.74 26.52 -11.59
C GLY A 166 -10.55 27.29 -11.01
N LEU A 167 -9.63 26.61 -10.33
CA LEU A 167 -8.43 27.20 -9.76
C LEU A 167 -7.22 27.02 -10.67
N GLU A 168 -6.37 28.05 -10.71
CA GLU A 168 -5.02 27.96 -11.25
C GLU A 168 -4.10 27.14 -10.32
N PRO A 169 -3.02 26.52 -10.84
CA PRO A 169 -2.12 25.68 -10.06
C PRO A 169 -1.62 26.29 -8.74
N GLY A 170 -1.20 27.56 -8.76
CA GLY A 170 -0.72 28.25 -7.56
C GLY A 170 -1.80 28.43 -6.50
N ALA A 171 -3.05 28.68 -6.92
CA ALA A 171 -4.18 28.82 -6.01
C ALA A 171 -4.57 27.46 -5.39
N MET A 172 -4.51 26.39 -6.17
CA MET A 172 -4.71 25.03 -5.66
C MET A 172 -3.65 24.65 -4.63
N VAL A 173 -2.36 24.91 -4.93
CA VAL A 173 -1.26 24.67 -3.98
C VAL A 173 -1.46 25.48 -2.70
N ALA A 174 -1.82 26.77 -2.79
CA ALA A 174 -2.09 27.59 -1.61
C ALA A 174 -3.26 27.05 -0.79
N TRP A 175 -4.30 26.54 -1.44
CA TRP A 175 -5.45 25.92 -0.77
C TRP A 175 -5.07 24.65 -0.03
N ILE A 176 -4.33 23.75 -0.67
CA ILE A 176 -3.84 22.49 -0.06
C ILE A 176 -2.94 22.83 1.13
N SER A 177 -2.00 23.77 0.99
CA SER A 177 -1.14 24.23 2.10
C SER A 177 -1.95 24.75 3.30
N ALA A 178 -3.02 25.52 3.05
CA ALA A 178 -3.87 26.02 4.13
C ALA A 178 -4.57 24.88 4.89
N PHE A 179 -5.02 23.84 4.18
CA PHE A 179 -5.60 22.65 4.80
C PHE A 179 -4.55 21.88 5.61
N THR A 180 -3.42 21.52 5.00
CA THR A 180 -2.42 20.64 5.60
C THR A 180 -1.75 21.27 6.81
N GLU A 181 -1.44 22.57 6.76
CA GLU A 181 -0.89 23.30 7.91
C GLU A 181 -1.91 23.45 9.03
N ARG A 182 -3.18 23.73 8.73
CA ARG A 182 -4.22 23.79 9.76
C ARG A 182 -4.40 22.42 10.41
N TYR A 183 -4.44 21.35 9.64
CA TYR A 183 -4.54 19.99 10.16
C TYR A 183 -3.36 19.66 11.08
N ARG A 184 -2.12 19.97 10.66
CA ARG A 184 -0.91 19.81 11.48
C ARG A 184 -0.95 20.62 12.77
N GLN A 185 -1.34 21.89 12.71
CA GLN A 185 -1.42 22.74 13.90
C GLN A 185 -2.38 22.17 14.96
N ARG A 186 -3.40 21.43 14.54
CA ARG A 186 -4.43 20.88 15.43
C ARG A 186 -4.10 19.46 15.93
N THR A 187 -3.31 18.69 15.19
CA THR A 187 -3.06 17.27 15.48
C THR A 187 -1.61 16.93 15.76
N GLY A 188 -0.67 17.81 15.39
CA GLY A 188 0.76 17.52 15.38
C GLY A 188 1.22 16.68 14.17
N ARG A 189 0.32 16.30 13.26
CA ARG A 189 0.63 15.47 12.08
C ARG A 189 0.21 16.18 10.79
N TYR A 190 1.01 16.09 9.74
CA TYR A 190 0.50 16.39 8.40
C TYR A 190 -0.51 15.30 7.97
N PRO A 191 -1.59 15.67 7.26
CA PRO A 191 -2.52 14.69 6.73
C PRO A 191 -1.87 13.90 5.59
N VAL A 192 -2.38 12.70 5.33
CA VAL A 192 -2.07 11.97 4.09
C VAL A 192 -2.71 12.71 2.92
N LEU A 193 -2.01 12.83 1.79
CA LEU A 193 -2.57 13.38 0.55
C LEU A 193 -2.97 12.23 -0.37
N TYR A 194 -4.28 12.11 -0.59
CA TYR A 194 -4.84 11.21 -1.60
C TYR A 194 -5.03 11.96 -2.93
N THR A 195 -4.54 11.38 -4.03
CA THR A 195 -4.68 11.93 -5.39
C THR A 195 -4.34 10.86 -6.44
N ASN A 196 -4.48 11.18 -7.73
CA ASN A 196 -3.76 10.51 -8.82
C ASN A 196 -2.75 11.46 -9.47
N THR A 197 -1.75 10.90 -10.18
CA THR A 197 -0.63 11.68 -10.75
C THR A 197 -1.08 12.64 -11.84
N GLY A 198 -2.01 12.24 -12.70
CA GLY A 198 -2.50 13.09 -13.79
C GLY A 198 -3.22 14.34 -13.27
N TRP A 199 -4.09 14.18 -12.26
CA TRP A 199 -4.76 15.30 -11.62
C TRP A 199 -3.76 16.20 -10.90
N TRP A 200 -2.83 15.61 -10.13
CA TRP A 200 -1.84 16.36 -9.39
C TRP A 200 -0.97 17.23 -10.29
N SER A 201 -0.37 16.64 -11.35
CA SER A 201 0.50 17.37 -12.26
C SER A 201 -0.25 18.50 -12.96
N ARG A 202 -1.51 18.28 -13.36
CA ARG A 202 -2.33 19.29 -14.02
C ARG A 202 -2.77 20.41 -13.07
N CYS A 203 -3.29 20.07 -11.90
CA CYS A 203 -3.99 21.02 -11.04
C CYS A 203 -3.10 21.66 -9.98
N THR A 204 -1.86 21.19 -9.81
CA THR A 204 -0.87 21.79 -8.90
C THR A 204 0.39 22.27 -9.64
N GLY A 205 0.50 22.02 -10.94
CA GLY A 205 1.74 22.26 -11.70
C GLY A 205 2.85 21.29 -11.28
N ASP A 206 2.45 20.08 -10.87
CA ASP A 206 3.34 19.03 -10.37
C ASP A 206 4.19 19.50 -9.18
N SER A 207 3.51 20.16 -8.23
CA SER A 207 4.16 20.79 -7.08
C SER A 207 4.85 19.76 -6.18
N GLN A 208 6.06 20.10 -5.75
CA GLN A 208 6.87 19.31 -4.81
C GLN A 208 6.70 19.76 -3.36
N ALA A 209 5.89 20.80 -3.12
CA ALA A 209 5.84 21.51 -1.84
C ALA A 209 5.43 20.64 -0.64
N PHE A 210 4.83 19.48 -0.89
CA PHE A 210 4.27 18.61 0.15
C PHE A 210 5.01 17.27 0.29
N ALA A 211 5.99 16.98 -0.56
CA ALA A 211 6.65 15.68 -0.59
C ALA A 211 7.41 15.35 0.71
N ASP A 212 7.99 16.37 1.34
CA ASP A 212 8.75 16.22 2.59
C ASP A 212 7.85 16.19 3.84
N THR A 213 6.58 16.54 3.72
CA THR A 213 5.68 16.75 4.86
C THR A 213 4.50 15.81 4.88
N SER A 214 3.84 15.61 3.75
CA SER A 214 2.57 14.88 3.63
C SER A 214 2.81 13.51 2.98
N PRO A 215 2.48 12.40 3.67
CA PRO A 215 2.56 11.06 3.08
C PRO A 215 1.62 10.95 1.88
N LEU A 216 2.05 10.22 0.84
CA LEU A 216 1.27 10.07 -0.40
C LEU A 216 0.41 8.81 -0.35
N TRP A 217 -0.88 8.98 -0.63
CA TRP A 217 -1.79 7.91 -1.00
C TRP A 217 -2.12 8.05 -2.49
N ILE A 218 -1.49 7.25 -3.33
CA ILE A 218 -1.62 7.36 -4.77
C ILE A 218 -2.69 6.42 -5.31
N ALA A 219 -3.57 6.92 -6.16
CA ALA A 219 -4.54 6.10 -6.89
C ALA A 219 -4.05 5.82 -8.30
N ASN A 220 -3.86 4.52 -8.60
CA ASN A 220 -3.46 4.05 -9.92
C ASN A 220 -3.82 2.58 -10.12
N TYR A 221 -4.78 2.30 -11.00
CA TYR A 221 -5.33 0.95 -11.15
C TYR A 221 -4.64 0.11 -12.23
N ASN A 222 -3.50 0.57 -12.74
CA ASN A 222 -2.78 -0.07 -13.84
C ASN A 222 -1.76 -1.12 -13.38
N GLY A 223 -1.97 -1.71 -12.19
CA GLY A 223 -1.06 -2.71 -11.61
C GLY A 223 0.28 -2.16 -11.12
N THR A 224 0.43 -0.84 -11.04
CA THR A 224 1.60 -0.16 -10.48
C THR A 224 1.17 1.14 -9.78
N ALA A 225 1.90 1.52 -8.72
CA ALA A 225 1.74 2.83 -8.07
C ALA A 225 2.32 3.99 -8.92
N HIS A 226 3.13 3.69 -9.94
CA HIS A 226 3.87 4.69 -10.73
C HIS A 226 3.16 5.12 -12.03
N PRO A 227 3.46 6.33 -12.55
CA PRO A 227 4.39 7.34 -12.01
C PRO A 227 3.84 8.01 -10.76
N LEU A 228 4.73 8.50 -9.88
CA LEU A 228 4.34 9.30 -8.71
C LEU A 228 4.41 10.80 -9.07
N PRO A 229 3.60 11.65 -8.41
CA PRO A 229 3.78 13.09 -8.43
C PRO A 229 5.21 13.51 -8.07
N LYS A 230 5.71 14.58 -8.71
CA LYS A 230 7.08 15.02 -8.47
C LYS A 230 7.33 15.37 -7.01
N GLY A 231 8.53 15.02 -6.54
CA GLY A 231 8.96 15.21 -5.15
C GLY A 231 8.74 13.96 -4.31
N TRP A 232 7.65 13.23 -4.51
CA TRP A 232 7.47 11.93 -3.87
C TRP A 232 8.28 10.87 -4.58
N THR A 233 9.17 10.27 -3.82
CA THR A 233 10.04 9.18 -4.25
C THR A 233 9.46 7.81 -3.84
N ALA A 234 8.44 7.79 -2.98
CA ALA A 234 7.66 6.61 -2.63
C ALA A 234 6.21 6.98 -2.30
N HIS A 235 5.28 6.05 -2.51
CA HIS A 235 3.94 6.12 -1.94
C HIS A 235 3.94 5.54 -0.51
N THR A 236 3.07 6.05 0.34
CA THR A 236 2.76 5.47 1.67
C THR A 236 1.59 4.50 1.56
N PHE A 237 0.57 4.89 0.80
CA PHE A 237 -0.56 4.03 0.45
C PHE A 237 -0.74 4.03 -1.07
N TRP A 238 -1.23 2.93 -1.61
CA TRP A 238 -1.57 2.79 -3.02
C TRP A 238 -2.97 2.23 -3.13
N GLN A 239 -3.89 3.02 -3.69
CA GLN A 239 -5.20 2.55 -4.10
C GLN A 239 -5.07 1.83 -5.45
N THR A 240 -5.25 0.52 -5.38
CA THR A 240 -4.91 -0.43 -6.44
C THR A 240 -6.07 -0.74 -7.37
N SER A 241 -7.31 -0.61 -6.88
CA SER A 241 -8.52 -0.91 -7.66
C SER A 241 -9.75 -0.33 -6.99
N ASP A 242 -10.78 -0.08 -7.79
CA ASP A 242 -12.11 0.36 -7.35
C ASP A 242 -13.03 -0.79 -6.89
N ARG A 243 -12.50 -2.02 -6.88
CA ARG A 243 -13.22 -3.22 -6.47
C ARG A 243 -12.26 -4.36 -6.14
N GLY A 244 -12.70 -5.26 -5.27
CA GLY A 244 -11.95 -6.46 -4.95
C GLY A 244 -12.58 -7.25 -3.82
N PRO A 245 -11.77 -7.97 -3.02
CA PRO A 245 -12.27 -8.79 -1.93
C PRO A 245 -12.86 -8.00 -0.76
N PHE A 246 -12.50 -6.72 -0.59
CA PHE A 246 -13.06 -5.84 0.44
C PHE A 246 -14.17 -4.94 -0.14
N PRO A 247 -15.13 -4.46 0.66
CA PRO A 247 -16.06 -3.42 0.22
C PRO A 247 -15.32 -2.12 -0.10
N GLY A 248 -15.81 -1.37 -1.08
CA GLY A 248 -15.14 -0.14 -1.53
C GLY A 248 -13.84 -0.43 -2.28
N ASP A 249 -12.91 0.50 -2.17
CA ASP A 249 -11.68 0.49 -2.94
C ASP A 249 -10.60 -0.31 -2.21
N GLN A 250 -9.61 -0.81 -2.97
CA GLN A 250 -8.60 -1.74 -2.47
C GLN A 250 -7.25 -1.04 -2.31
N ASP A 251 -6.70 -1.06 -1.11
CA ASP A 251 -5.46 -0.38 -0.80
C ASP A 251 -4.34 -1.31 -0.36
N VAL A 252 -3.12 -0.83 -0.57
CA VAL A 252 -1.90 -1.41 -0.02
C VAL A 252 -1.11 -0.34 0.70
N PHE A 253 -0.68 -0.65 1.92
CA PHE A 253 0.31 0.15 2.65
C PHE A 253 1.73 -0.29 2.28
N ASN A 254 2.60 0.68 2.02
CA ASN A 254 4.00 0.43 1.67
C ASN A 254 4.85 0.19 2.94
N GLY A 255 4.79 -1.04 3.45
CA GLY A 255 5.56 -1.47 4.62
C GLY A 255 4.99 -2.72 5.27
N SER A 256 5.51 -3.07 6.44
CA SER A 256 5.01 -4.17 7.28
C SER A 256 3.85 -3.73 8.19
N GLU A 257 3.17 -4.69 8.83
CA GLU A 257 2.14 -4.41 9.86
C GLU A 257 2.68 -3.54 11.00
N GLN A 258 3.93 -3.76 11.38
CA GLN A 258 4.57 -2.96 12.41
C GLN A 258 4.84 -1.53 11.93
N ASP A 259 5.22 -1.36 10.67
CA ASP A 259 5.41 -0.03 10.07
C ASP A 259 4.08 0.73 10.00
N LEU A 260 2.97 0.04 9.67
CA LEU A 260 1.63 0.62 9.68
C LEU A 260 1.24 1.13 11.09
N ARG A 261 1.48 0.31 12.13
CA ARG A 261 1.23 0.73 13.52
C ARG A 261 2.15 1.85 13.98
N THR A 262 3.41 1.83 13.55
CA THR A 262 4.39 2.90 13.85
C THR A 262 3.98 4.20 13.18
N PHE A 263 3.53 4.14 11.93
CA PHE A 263 2.98 5.28 11.19
C PHE A 263 1.74 5.88 11.88
N ALA A 264 0.85 5.02 12.37
CA ALA A 264 -0.29 5.43 13.19
C ALA A 264 0.13 6.06 14.53
N ASN A 265 1.24 5.62 15.13
CA ASN A 265 1.71 6.11 16.43
C ASN A 265 2.41 7.49 16.39
N GLY A 266 2.76 8.02 15.22
CA GLY A 266 3.39 9.35 15.11
C GLY A 266 4.86 9.34 14.75
N ASP A 267 5.54 8.21 14.93
CA ASP A 267 6.98 8.04 14.67
C ASP A 267 7.28 7.70 13.21
N TYR A 268 6.75 8.49 12.27
CA TYR A 268 7.12 8.36 10.87
C TYR A 268 8.24 9.33 10.52
N THR A 269 9.48 8.84 10.58
CA THR A 269 10.40 9.10 9.48
C THR A 269 9.88 8.28 8.30
N PRO A 270 9.63 8.88 7.12
CA PRO A 270 9.45 8.08 5.93
C PRO A 270 10.49 6.98 5.87
N PRO A 271 10.17 5.72 5.50
CA PRO A 271 11.21 4.87 4.99
C PRO A 271 11.89 5.74 3.94
N PRO A 272 13.17 6.12 4.13
CA PRO A 272 13.85 6.96 3.16
C PRO A 272 13.61 6.25 1.85
N ALA A 273 12.99 6.94 0.88
CA ALA A 273 12.50 6.30 -0.32
C ALA A 273 13.59 5.39 -0.82
N SER A 274 13.29 4.12 -0.62
CA SER A 274 14.30 3.12 -0.70
C SER A 274 14.14 2.66 -2.11
N ASP A 275 15.09 3.02 -2.98
CA ASP A 275 15.14 2.40 -4.30
C ASP A 275 15.38 0.86 -4.21
N TRP A 276 15.42 0.29 -2.99
CA TRP A 276 15.28 -1.15 -2.77
C TRP A 276 13.81 -1.60 -2.89
N PRO A 277 13.52 -2.60 -3.74
CA PRO A 277 12.18 -3.12 -3.94
C PRO A 277 11.68 -3.88 -2.69
N LEU A 278 10.37 -3.95 -2.49
CA LEU A 278 9.77 -4.82 -1.48
C LEU A 278 9.53 -6.20 -2.10
N LEU A 279 10.17 -7.25 -1.60
CA LEU A 279 9.89 -8.63 -2.02
C LEU A 279 9.25 -9.43 -0.89
N ALA A 280 8.19 -10.17 -1.22
CA ALA A 280 7.51 -11.01 -0.28
C ALA A 280 6.81 -12.18 -0.97
N GLN A 281 6.19 -13.08 -0.20
CA GLN A 281 5.57 -14.28 -0.75
C GLN A 281 4.55 -13.96 -1.85
N GLY A 282 4.71 -14.61 -3.01
CA GLY A 282 3.94 -14.37 -4.23
C GLY A 282 4.65 -13.47 -5.26
N ALA A 283 5.68 -12.72 -4.86
CA ALA A 283 6.52 -11.97 -5.79
C ALA A 283 7.22 -12.91 -6.78
N ARG A 284 7.46 -12.41 -8.00
CA ARG A 284 8.17 -13.14 -9.06
C ARG A 284 9.10 -12.22 -9.83
N GLY A 285 10.13 -12.77 -10.44
CA GLY A 285 11.01 -12.06 -11.38
C GLY A 285 12.47 -12.00 -10.96
N PRO A 286 13.29 -11.21 -11.68
CA PRO A 286 14.74 -11.24 -11.55
C PRO A 286 15.24 -10.80 -10.16
N GLN A 287 14.51 -9.91 -9.49
CA GLN A 287 14.81 -9.49 -8.12
C GLN A 287 14.64 -10.64 -7.12
N VAL A 288 13.64 -11.52 -7.33
CA VAL A 288 13.42 -12.70 -6.50
C VAL A 288 14.53 -13.72 -6.72
N THR A 289 14.91 -13.98 -7.97
CA THR A 289 16.05 -14.85 -8.30
C THR A 289 17.33 -14.35 -7.64
N ALA A 290 17.59 -13.04 -7.70
CA ALA A 290 18.74 -12.41 -7.04
C ALA A 290 18.69 -12.57 -5.51
N ALA A 291 17.52 -12.37 -4.89
CA ALA A 291 17.34 -12.61 -3.47
C ALA A 291 17.61 -14.07 -3.08
N GLN A 292 17.11 -15.04 -3.85
CA GLN A 292 17.33 -16.47 -3.62
C GLN A 292 18.81 -16.84 -3.71
N TYR A 293 19.54 -16.30 -4.70
CA TYR A 293 21.00 -16.45 -4.76
C TYR A 293 21.69 -15.88 -3.51
N LEU A 294 21.34 -14.65 -3.10
CA LEU A 294 21.95 -14.02 -1.94
C LEU A 294 21.66 -14.80 -0.65
N LEU A 295 20.43 -15.27 -0.46
CA LEU A 295 20.03 -16.12 0.67
C LEU A 295 20.77 -17.48 0.64
N GLY A 296 20.98 -18.05 -0.55
CA GLY A 296 21.82 -19.23 -0.73
C GLY A 296 23.25 -19.01 -0.27
N GLY A 297 23.81 -17.83 -0.54
CA GLY A 297 25.10 -17.38 0.01
C GLY A 297 25.11 -17.21 1.53
N ARG A 298 23.94 -17.12 2.18
CA ARG A 298 23.77 -17.12 3.65
C ARG A 298 23.41 -18.50 4.21
N GLY A 299 23.51 -19.56 3.41
CA GLY A 299 23.29 -20.93 3.82
C GLY A 299 21.86 -21.45 3.66
N ALA A 300 20.97 -20.70 3.01
CA ALA A 300 19.63 -21.20 2.69
C ALA A 300 19.69 -22.22 1.54
N ALA A 301 19.09 -23.39 1.72
CA ALA A 301 18.93 -24.38 0.64
C ALA A 301 17.72 -24.01 -0.24
N LEU A 302 17.92 -23.09 -1.19
CA LEU A 302 16.90 -22.64 -2.13
C LEU A 302 17.32 -22.88 -3.57
N GLU A 303 16.37 -23.28 -4.40
CA GLU A 303 16.49 -23.11 -5.85
C GLU A 303 16.15 -21.67 -6.22
N ALA A 304 16.95 -21.05 -7.08
CA ALA A 304 16.72 -19.71 -7.59
C ALA A 304 15.75 -19.76 -8.79
N ASP A 305 14.49 -20.11 -8.51
CA ASP A 305 13.41 -20.26 -9.50
C ASP A 305 12.71 -18.95 -9.87
N GLY A 306 13.06 -17.85 -9.20
CA GLY A 306 12.45 -16.54 -9.40
C GLY A 306 11.03 -16.43 -8.85
N ALA A 307 10.59 -17.38 -8.03
CA ALA A 307 9.30 -17.38 -7.35
C ALA A 307 9.47 -17.29 -5.82
N PHE A 308 8.87 -16.26 -5.22
CA PHE A 308 8.97 -16.06 -3.79
C PHE A 308 7.91 -16.93 -3.09
N GLY A 309 8.22 -18.22 -2.92
CA GLY A 309 7.35 -19.19 -2.25
C GLY A 309 7.52 -19.23 -0.72
N PRO A 310 6.81 -20.13 -0.03
CA PRO A 310 6.93 -20.34 1.42
C PRO A 310 8.37 -20.64 1.86
N ALA A 311 9.13 -21.42 1.08
CA ALA A 311 10.54 -21.72 1.38
C ALA A 311 11.41 -20.45 1.36
N THR A 312 11.24 -19.58 0.35
CA THR A 312 11.95 -18.30 0.27
C THR A 312 11.58 -17.40 1.46
N ARG A 313 10.29 -17.34 1.84
CA ARG A 313 9.83 -16.58 3.02
C ARG A 313 10.47 -17.07 4.31
N GLU A 314 10.52 -18.39 4.50
CA GLU A 314 11.16 -18.99 5.68
C GLU A 314 12.66 -18.67 5.73
N ALA A 315 13.36 -18.80 4.59
CA ALA A 315 14.77 -18.44 4.49
C ALA A 315 15.03 -16.97 4.81
N VAL A 316 14.14 -16.05 4.36
CA VAL A 316 14.24 -14.63 4.70
C VAL A 316 14.03 -14.42 6.20
N ALA A 317 13.03 -15.04 6.81
CA ALA A 317 12.80 -14.93 8.25
C ALA A 317 14.00 -15.46 9.06
N VAL A 318 14.60 -16.58 8.65
CA VAL A 318 15.83 -17.13 9.26
C VAL A 318 16.99 -16.15 9.12
N PHE A 319 17.20 -15.62 7.92
CA PHE A 319 18.24 -14.62 7.68
C PHE A 319 18.03 -13.37 8.55
N GLN A 320 16.81 -12.85 8.61
CA GLN A 320 16.47 -11.69 9.43
C GLN A 320 16.78 -11.93 10.92
N ARG A 321 16.44 -13.09 11.48
CA ARG A 321 16.83 -13.44 12.87
C ARG A 321 18.35 -13.37 13.05
N SER A 322 19.10 -13.96 12.13
CA SER A 322 20.58 -13.96 12.18
C SER A 322 21.18 -12.56 12.06
N ALA A 323 20.48 -11.65 11.38
CA ALA A 323 20.90 -10.27 11.16
C ALA A 323 20.37 -9.29 12.23
N GLY A 324 19.67 -9.77 13.26
CA GLY A 324 19.06 -8.91 14.29
C GLY A 324 17.91 -8.04 13.77
N LEU A 325 17.26 -8.45 12.68
CA LEU A 325 16.10 -7.80 12.09
C LEU A 325 14.81 -8.49 12.54
N THR A 326 13.67 -7.80 12.40
CA THR A 326 12.35 -8.41 12.58
C THR A 326 12.18 -9.56 11.58
N PRO A 327 11.90 -10.80 12.02
CA PRO A 327 11.82 -11.96 11.14
C PRO A 327 10.42 -12.11 10.51
N ASP A 328 10.01 -11.11 9.73
CA ASP A 328 8.70 -11.04 9.07
C ASP A 328 8.62 -11.85 7.76
N GLY A 329 9.77 -12.31 7.24
CA GLY A 329 9.86 -13.05 5.99
C GLY A 329 9.74 -12.17 4.74
N VAL A 330 9.88 -10.85 4.89
CA VAL A 330 9.79 -9.84 3.83
C VAL A 330 11.15 -9.21 3.59
N ILE A 331 11.56 -9.10 2.33
CA ILE A 331 12.78 -8.39 1.95
C ILE A 331 12.43 -6.93 1.67
N GLY A 332 12.42 -6.14 2.73
CA GLY A 332 12.35 -4.68 2.66
C GLY A 332 13.74 -4.03 2.70
N PRO A 333 13.82 -2.69 2.81
CA PRO A 333 15.07 -1.93 2.70
C PRO A 333 16.16 -2.37 3.68
N LYS A 334 15.80 -2.62 4.95
CA LYS A 334 16.73 -3.10 5.98
C LYS A 334 17.23 -4.51 5.68
N THR A 335 16.34 -5.39 5.21
CA THR A 335 16.71 -6.75 4.81
C THR A 335 17.65 -6.70 3.60
N TRP A 336 17.36 -5.89 2.58
CA TRP A 336 18.23 -5.72 1.42
C TRP A 336 19.61 -5.20 1.80
N GLN A 337 19.68 -4.14 2.60
CA GLN A 337 20.95 -3.58 3.08
C GLN A 337 21.80 -4.61 3.84
N ALA A 338 21.16 -5.50 4.60
CA ALA A 338 21.84 -6.58 5.29
C ALA A 338 22.17 -7.79 4.40
N LEU A 339 21.40 -8.01 3.32
CA LEU A 339 21.48 -9.19 2.45
C LEU A 339 22.48 -9.01 1.31
N VAL A 340 22.55 -7.83 0.69
CA VAL A 340 23.51 -7.57 -0.38
C VAL A 340 24.94 -7.54 0.15
N VAL A 341 25.89 -7.89 -0.71
CA VAL A 341 27.32 -7.82 -0.43
C VAL A 341 28.03 -7.20 -1.62
N THR A 342 29.03 -6.36 -1.37
CA THR A 342 29.81 -5.75 -2.45
C THR A 342 30.59 -6.83 -3.20
N VAL A 343 30.38 -6.93 -4.51
CA VAL A 343 31.13 -7.83 -5.39
C VAL A 343 31.92 -7.04 -6.43
N ARG A 344 33.11 -7.54 -6.76
CA ARG A 344 34.10 -6.90 -7.64
C ARG A 344 34.95 -7.97 -8.33
N SER A 345 35.82 -7.57 -9.25
CA SER A 345 36.74 -8.52 -9.90
C SER A 345 37.49 -9.39 -8.89
N GLY A 346 37.45 -10.70 -9.13
CA GLY A 346 38.01 -11.72 -8.23
C GLY A 346 37.04 -12.21 -7.15
N SER A 347 35.87 -11.61 -6.97
CA SER A 347 34.78 -12.19 -6.18
C SER A 347 34.19 -13.42 -6.91
N ASP A 348 33.72 -14.38 -6.14
CA ASP A 348 32.98 -15.53 -6.64
C ASP A 348 31.79 -15.89 -5.74
N GLY A 349 30.95 -16.81 -6.20
CA GLY A 349 29.85 -17.40 -5.43
C GLY A 349 28.48 -16.79 -5.70
N PRO A 350 27.49 -17.06 -4.82
CA PRO A 350 26.08 -16.76 -5.09
C PRO A 350 25.77 -15.27 -5.27
N ALA A 351 26.47 -14.38 -4.57
CA ALA A 351 26.28 -12.94 -4.75
C ALA A 351 26.72 -12.46 -6.14
N VAL A 352 27.73 -13.09 -6.73
CA VAL A 352 28.13 -12.80 -8.11
C VAL A 352 27.08 -13.31 -9.10
N ARG A 353 26.48 -14.50 -8.86
CA ARG A 353 25.36 -15.00 -9.67
C ARG A 353 24.18 -14.03 -9.63
N ALA A 354 23.85 -13.50 -8.46
CA ALA A 354 22.81 -12.49 -8.31
C ALA A 354 23.12 -11.23 -9.15
N ALA A 355 24.36 -10.72 -9.09
CA ALA A 355 24.77 -9.55 -9.86
C ALA A 355 24.73 -9.80 -11.38
N GLN A 356 25.29 -10.93 -11.84
CA GLN A 356 25.27 -11.33 -13.25
C GLN A 356 23.83 -11.49 -13.77
N HIS A 357 22.94 -12.10 -12.97
CA HIS A 357 21.54 -12.27 -13.32
C HIS A 357 20.83 -10.93 -13.49
N LEU A 358 21.00 -9.99 -12.55
CA LEU A 358 20.40 -8.67 -12.65
C LEU A 358 20.99 -7.86 -13.82
N LEU A 359 22.30 -7.90 -14.03
CA LEU A 359 22.94 -7.24 -15.18
C LEU A 359 22.35 -7.76 -16.51
N ASN A 360 22.10 -9.07 -16.62
CA ASN A 360 21.43 -9.64 -17.80
C ASN A 360 19.98 -9.16 -17.95
N SER A 361 19.24 -9.00 -16.86
CA SER A 361 17.90 -8.40 -16.93
C SER A 361 17.91 -6.93 -17.40
N HIS A 362 19.05 -6.26 -17.26
CA HIS A 362 19.29 -4.90 -17.78
C HIS A 362 20.03 -4.88 -19.13
N GLY A 363 20.02 -5.99 -19.86
CA GLY A 363 20.48 -6.07 -21.26
C GLY A 363 21.91 -6.56 -21.46
N ALA A 364 22.61 -6.99 -20.41
CA ALA A 364 23.88 -7.72 -20.57
C ALA A 364 23.64 -9.16 -21.06
N THR A 365 24.70 -9.80 -21.56
CA THR A 365 24.69 -11.18 -22.08
C THR A 365 25.74 -12.05 -21.41
N LEU A 366 25.80 -11.99 -20.07
CA LEU A 366 26.74 -12.72 -19.23
C LEU A 366 26.32 -14.17 -19.04
N GLN A 367 27.30 -15.06 -18.88
CA GLN A 367 27.05 -16.34 -18.23
C GLN A 367 26.87 -16.11 -16.72
N VAL A 368 25.86 -16.75 -16.12
CA VAL A 368 25.60 -16.68 -14.67
C VAL A 368 26.37 -17.82 -13.98
N ASP A 369 27.69 -17.74 -14.02
CA ASP A 369 28.61 -18.76 -13.51
C ASP A 369 29.04 -18.51 -12.05
N GLY A 370 28.78 -17.30 -11.54
CA GLY A 370 29.19 -16.90 -10.20
C GLY A 370 30.66 -16.51 -10.10
N VAL A 371 31.34 -16.18 -11.21
CA VAL A 371 32.72 -15.70 -11.23
C VAL A 371 32.76 -14.27 -11.72
N PHE A 372 33.25 -13.35 -10.89
CA PHE A 372 33.29 -11.93 -11.25
C PHE A 372 34.55 -11.64 -12.07
N GLY A 373 34.50 -12.01 -13.35
CA GLY A 373 35.56 -11.79 -14.32
C GLY A 373 35.50 -10.40 -14.99
N THR A 374 36.28 -10.23 -16.04
CA THR A 374 36.31 -8.99 -16.85
C THR A 374 34.96 -8.69 -17.50
N GLY A 375 34.29 -9.71 -18.05
CA GLY A 375 32.95 -9.53 -18.64
C GLY A 375 31.92 -8.99 -17.66
N THR A 376 31.87 -9.51 -16.42
CA THR A 376 30.97 -9.00 -15.38
C THR A 376 31.32 -7.58 -14.95
N ARG A 377 32.62 -7.25 -14.86
CA ARG A 377 33.07 -5.88 -14.58
C ARG A 377 32.64 -4.91 -15.67
N ASP A 378 32.84 -5.26 -16.94
CA ASP A 378 32.52 -4.38 -18.06
C ASP A 378 31.00 -4.15 -18.17
N ALA A 379 30.20 -5.19 -17.91
CA ALA A 379 28.75 -5.06 -17.79
C ALA A 379 28.34 -4.15 -16.62
N ALA A 380 28.99 -4.27 -15.45
CA ALA A 380 28.74 -3.38 -14.32
C ALA A 380 29.08 -1.92 -14.65
N VAL A 381 30.20 -1.65 -15.33
CA VAL A 381 30.57 -0.30 -15.79
C VAL A 381 29.54 0.23 -16.79
N ALA A 382 29.10 -0.58 -17.76
CA ALA A 382 28.10 -0.16 -18.74
C ALA A 382 26.76 0.18 -18.08
N PHE A 383 26.34 -0.63 -17.12
CA PHE A 383 25.14 -0.38 -16.32
C PHE A 383 25.27 0.88 -15.46
N GLN A 384 26.40 1.08 -14.77
CA GLN A 384 26.64 2.27 -13.98
C GLN A 384 26.58 3.54 -14.85
N LYS A 385 27.14 3.50 -16.07
CA LYS A 385 27.05 4.60 -17.04
C LYS A 385 25.61 4.89 -17.47
N SER A 386 24.80 3.86 -17.71
CA SER A 386 23.41 4.06 -18.14
C SER A 386 22.50 4.58 -17.03
N ARG A 387 22.97 4.57 -15.78
CA ARG A 387 22.25 5.03 -14.58
C ARG A 387 22.90 6.24 -13.90
N ASP A 388 23.86 6.89 -14.57
CA ASP A 388 24.62 8.04 -14.06
C ASP A 388 25.24 7.81 -12.66
N LEU A 389 25.74 6.60 -12.41
CA LEU A 389 26.42 6.22 -11.17
C LEU A 389 27.95 6.38 -11.29
N GLY A 390 28.65 6.31 -10.14
CA GLY A 390 30.11 6.15 -10.15
C GLY A 390 30.52 4.91 -10.94
N THR A 391 31.43 5.06 -11.91
CA THR A 391 31.76 4.04 -12.92
C THR A 391 33.02 3.24 -12.56
N ASP A 392 33.02 2.65 -11.37
CA ASP A 392 34.15 1.89 -10.84
C ASP A 392 34.15 0.39 -11.24
N GLY A 393 33.05 -0.10 -11.81
CA GLY A 393 32.84 -1.52 -12.15
C GLY A 393 32.64 -2.43 -10.95
N ILE A 394 32.37 -1.86 -9.77
CA ILE A 394 32.08 -2.56 -8.52
C ILE A 394 30.57 -2.56 -8.30
N VAL A 395 29.99 -3.73 -8.03
CA VAL A 395 28.59 -3.80 -7.62
C VAL A 395 28.52 -3.58 -6.11
N GLY A 396 28.63 -2.31 -5.72
CA GLY A 396 28.47 -1.83 -4.33
C GLY A 396 27.02 -1.45 -4.01
N PRO A 397 26.73 -0.91 -2.81
CA PRO A 397 25.36 -0.63 -2.37
C PRO A 397 24.54 0.24 -3.34
N ALA A 398 25.15 1.27 -3.96
CA ALA A 398 24.46 2.11 -4.93
C ALA A 398 24.10 1.36 -6.22
N THR A 399 25.03 0.55 -6.75
CA THR A 399 24.80 -0.26 -7.95
C THR A 399 23.81 -1.39 -7.68
N TRP A 400 23.88 -2.05 -6.52
CA TRP A 400 22.88 -3.03 -6.11
C TRP A 400 21.48 -2.44 -6.08
N LYS A 401 21.36 -1.26 -5.48
CA LYS A 401 20.08 -0.57 -5.38
C LYS A 401 19.50 -0.28 -6.77
N ALA A 402 20.32 0.25 -7.68
CA ALA A 402 19.90 0.53 -9.05
C ALA A 402 19.61 -0.74 -9.88
N LEU A 403 20.31 -1.85 -9.62
CA LEU A 403 20.05 -3.14 -10.29
C LEU A 403 18.71 -3.75 -9.88
N LEU A 404 18.26 -3.47 -8.66
CA LEU A 404 17.05 -4.02 -8.06
C LEU A 404 15.81 -3.13 -8.27
N SER A 405 16.01 -1.84 -8.56
CA SER A 405 14.98 -0.93 -9.10
C SER A 405 14.69 -1.24 -10.56
#